data_AF-A0A1J5DSF9-F1
#
_entry.id   AF-A0A1J5DSF9-F1
#
_cell.length_a   1.000
_cell.length_b   1.000
_cell.length_c   1.000
_cell.angle_alpha   90.00
_cell.angle_beta   90.00
_cell.angle_gamma   90.00
#
_symmetry.space_group_name_H-M   'P 1'
#
loop_
_entity.id
_entity.type
_entity.pdbx_description
1 polymer ?
#
loop_
_entity_poly.entity_id
_entity_poly.type
_entity_poly.pdbx_seq_one_letter_code
_entity_poly.pdbx_strand_id
1 'polypeptide(L)'
;MAWTFLMTLPGVPLIYCGDELGMQGAGDPDNRLPMLFGASLSLEQQETLEHVRALGLVRQAHEALRRGVRQQLQMDADGLFWAYSLKDGGDVCVVAFNRTAERADAVGVGERVGGRRWGGVRGGARWGDERGGRGDFGA
;
A
#
# COMPACT_ATOMS: atom_id res chain seq x y z
N MET A 1 6.86 -0.14 -2.42
CA MET A 1 6.41 0.94 -3.33
C MET A 1 5.42 0.42 -4.38
N ALA A 2 5.83 -0.45 -5.31
CA ALA A 2 4.95 -0.97 -6.37
C ALA A 2 3.69 -1.66 -5.81
N TRP A 3 3.84 -2.45 -4.74
CA TRP A 3 2.72 -3.10 -4.05
C TRP A 3 1.67 -2.12 -3.54
N THR A 4 2.10 -1.07 -2.84
CA THR A 4 1.19 -0.02 -2.37
C THR A 4 0.45 0.59 -3.55
N PHE A 5 1.14 0.88 -4.66
CA PHE A 5 0.51 1.42 -5.85
C PHE A 5 -0.55 0.49 -6.44
N LEU A 6 -0.21 -0.77 -6.70
CA LEU A 6 -1.15 -1.76 -7.23
C LEU A 6 -2.37 -1.94 -6.30
N MET A 7 -2.14 -2.00 -4.99
CA MET A 7 -3.18 -2.23 -3.98
C MET A 7 -4.05 -1.00 -3.67
N THR A 8 -3.72 0.17 -4.22
CA THR A 8 -4.51 1.39 -4.04
C THR A 8 -4.98 2.02 -5.37
N LEU A 9 -4.71 1.37 -6.51
CA LEU A 9 -5.31 1.75 -7.78
C LEU A 9 -6.81 1.37 -7.82
N PRO A 10 -7.63 2.14 -8.57
CA PRO A 10 -8.98 1.70 -8.93
C PRO A 10 -8.94 0.38 -9.71
N GLY A 11 -9.91 -0.51 -9.45
CA GLY A 11 -10.03 -1.80 -10.13
C GLY A 11 -9.65 -2.99 -9.26
N VAL A 12 -9.41 -4.13 -9.90
CA VAL A 12 -9.06 -5.40 -9.24
C VAL A 12 -7.56 -5.66 -9.40
N PRO A 13 -6.77 -5.66 -8.31
CA PRO A 13 -5.36 -6.05 -8.37
C PRO A 13 -5.23 -7.49 -8.89
N LEU A 14 -4.34 -7.69 -9.87
CA LEU A 14 -3.95 -9.01 -10.35
C LEU A 14 -2.50 -9.25 -9.95
N ILE A 15 -2.25 -10.38 -9.30
CA ILE A 15 -0.95 -10.77 -8.76
C ILE A 15 -0.52 -12.05 -9.46
N TYR A 16 0.69 -12.06 -10.02
CA TYR A 16 1.27 -13.28 -10.56
C TYR A 16 1.98 -14.03 -9.42
N CYS A 17 1.84 -15.36 -9.39
CA CYS A 17 2.36 -16.18 -8.30
C CYS A 17 3.87 -16.04 -8.18
N GLY A 18 4.35 -15.65 -7.00
CA GLY A 18 5.76 -15.38 -6.73
C GLY A 18 6.10 -13.90 -6.65
N ASP A 19 5.29 -13.00 -7.24
CA ASP A 19 5.48 -11.56 -7.12
C ASP A 19 5.39 -11.14 -5.64
N GLU A 20 4.47 -11.73 -4.88
CA GLU A 20 4.26 -11.44 -3.46
C GLU A 20 5.45 -11.82 -2.58
N LEU A 21 6.37 -12.62 -3.13
CA LEU A 21 7.64 -12.99 -2.52
C LEU A 21 8.81 -12.20 -3.11
N GLY A 22 8.60 -11.42 -4.18
CA GLY A 22 9.68 -10.78 -4.94
C GLY A 22 10.53 -11.79 -5.72
N MET A 23 9.95 -12.89 -6.20
CA MET A 23 10.66 -13.87 -7.03
C MET A 23 11.19 -13.20 -8.30
N GLN A 24 12.46 -13.47 -8.60
CA GLN A 24 13.10 -12.99 -9.81
C GLN A 24 12.87 -13.98 -10.96
N GLY A 25 12.90 -13.48 -12.19
CA GLY A 25 12.84 -14.28 -13.41
C GLY A 25 13.11 -13.43 -14.65
N ALA A 26 13.70 -14.03 -15.66
CA ALA A 26 13.95 -13.43 -16.97
C ALA A 26 12.77 -13.66 -17.94
N GLY A 27 13.06 -13.82 -19.23
CA GLY A 27 12.06 -14.23 -20.22
C GLY A 27 11.63 -15.69 -20.03
N ASP A 28 10.63 -16.12 -20.81
CA ASP A 28 10.20 -17.52 -20.82
C ASP A 28 11.38 -18.47 -21.12
N PRO A 29 11.56 -19.57 -20.37
CA PRO A 29 10.67 -20.12 -19.33
C PRO A 29 10.97 -19.64 -17.89
N ASP A 30 11.94 -18.74 -17.70
CA ASP A 30 12.47 -18.35 -16.39
C ASP A 30 11.47 -17.49 -15.57
N ASN A 31 10.45 -16.91 -16.20
CA ASN A 31 9.31 -16.28 -15.50
C ASN A 31 8.26 -17.28 -14.97
N ARG A 32 8.58 -18.57 -14.92
CA ARG A 32 7.68 -19.66 -14.48
C ARG A 32 8.38 -20.63 -13.53
N LEU A 33 9.31 -20.13 -12.71
CA LEU A 33 9.99 -20.95 -11.71
C LEU A 33 9.00 -21.58 -10.70
N PRO A 34 9.34 -22.74 -10.12
CA PRO A 34 8.52 -23.35 -9.08
C PRO A 34 8.32 -22.41 -7.89
N MET A 35 7.08 -22.33 -7.41
CA MET A 35 6.71 -21.50 -6.27
C MET A 35 7.38 -21.99 -4.98
N LEU A 36 7.75 -21.04 -4.12
CA LEU A 36 8.34 -21.29 -2.80
C LEU A 36 7.27 -21.23 -1.70
N PHE A 37 7.45 -22.03 -0.64
CA PHE A 37 6.48 -22.13 0.45
C PHE A 37 7.13 -22.38 1.82
N GLY A 38 6.51 -21.86 2.87
CA GLY A 38 6.84 -22.19 4.25
C GLY A 38 8.31 -21.94 4.58
N ALA A 39 8.98 -22.96 5.11
CA ALA A 39 10.38 -22.88 5.53
C ALA A 39 11.38 -22.64 4.39
N SER A 40 10.96 -22.69 3.12
CA SER A 40 11.82 -22.38 1.98
C SER A 40 11.94 -20.88 1.69
N LEU A 41 11.17 -20.03 2.38
CA LEU A 41 11.21 -18.58 2.19
C LEU A 41 12.38 -17.95 2.92
N SER A 42 13.14 -17.08 2.26
CA SER A 42 14.10 -16.21 2.93
C SER A 42 13.39 -15.21 3.84
N LEU A 43 14.14 -14.53 4.71
CA LEU A 43 13.57 -13.48 5.58
C LEU A 43 12.98 -12.33 4.75
N GLU A 44 13.66 -11.92 3.69
CA GLU A 44 13.21 -10.83 2.81
C GLU A 44 11.93 -11.20 2.04
N GLN A 45 11.78 -12.48 1.66
CA GLN A 45 10.57 -12.99 1.02
C GLN A 45 9.39 -13.01 2.00
N GLN A 46 9.65 -13.38 3.26
CA GLN A 46 8.65 -13.31 4.32
C GLN A 46 8.21 -11.87 4.59
N GLU A 47 9.16 -10.93 4.69
CA GLU A 47 8.86 -9.50 4.88
C GLU A 47 8.03 -8.93 3.71
N THR A 48 8.36 -9.32 2.47
CA THR A 48 7.59 -8.90 1.29
C THR A 48 6.16 -9.48 1.36
N LEU A 49 6.03 -10.75 1.69
CA LEU A 49 4.73 -11.42 1.83
C LEU A 49 3.87 -10.76 2.92
N GLU A 50 4.46 -10.45 4.07
CA GLU A 50 3.80 -9.74 5.16
C GLU A 50 3.37 -8.34 4.75
N HIS A 51 4.21 -7.61 4.01
CA HIS A 51 3.86 -6.31 3.47
C HIS A 51 2.65 -6.37 2.53
N VAL A 52 2.63 -7.34 1.60
CA VAL A 52 1.52 -7.54 0.66
C VAL A 52 0.24 -7.95 1.40
N ARG A 53 0.33 -8.82 2.40
CA ARG A 53 -0.79 -9.19 3.27
C ARG A 53 -1.37 -7.98 3.99
N ALA A 54 -0.52 -7.15 4.58
CA ALA A 54 -0.96 -5.94 5.28
C ALA A 54 -1.71 -4.98 4.33
N LEU A 55 -1.21 -4.80 3.10
CA LEU A 55 -1.90 -3.99 2.09
C LEU A 55 -3.25 -4.61 1.66
N GLY A 56 -3.32 -5.94 1.56
CA GLY A 56 -4.56 -6.67 1.32
C GLY A 56 -5.62 -6.39 2.39
N LEU A 57 -5.23 -6.47 3.66
CA LEU A 57 -6.10 -6.19 4.80
C LEU A 57 -6.57 -4.72 4.81
N VAL A 58 -5.67 -3.78 4.53
CA VAL A 58 -6.04 -2.35 4.41
C VAL A 58 -7.02 -2.13 3.26
N ARG A 59 -6.75 -2.71 2.09
CA ARG A 59 -7.66 -2.64 0.93
C ARG A 59 -9.02 -3.27 1.23
N GLN A 60 -9.07 -4.32 2.05
CA GLN A 60 -10.32 -4.96 2.49
C GLN A 60 -11.09 -4.12 3.52
N ALA A 61 -10.39 -3.45 4.43
CA ALA A 61 -11.02 -2.62 5.46
C ALA A 61 -11.64 -1.32 4.91
N HIS A 62 -11.09 -0.76 3.82
CA HIS A 62 -11.53 0.51 3.27
C HIS A 62 -12.23 0.39 1.92
N GLU A 63 -13.51 0.77 1.88
CA GLU A 63 -14.30 0.79 0.64
C GLU A 63 -13.77 1.83 -0.35
N ALA A 64 -13.23 2.93 0.16
CA ALA A 64 -12.59 3.97 -0.63
C ALA A 64 -11.46 3.42 -1.52
N LEU A 65 -10.71 2.41 -1.06
CA LEU A 65 -9.65 1.81 -1.87
C LEU A 65 -10.19 0.94 -3.01
N ARG A 66 -11.41 0.40 -2.90
CA ARG A 66 -12.00 -0.52 -3.88
C ARG A 66 -12.93 0.16 -4.87
N ARG A 67 -13.67 1.16 -4.40
CA ARG A 67 -14.75 1.82 -5.16
C ARG A 67 -14.67 3.35 -5.14
N GLY A 68 -13.76 3.92 -4.37
CA GLY A 68 -13.67 5.35 -4.19
C GLY A 68 -13.24 6.10 -5.44
N VAL A 69 -13.69 7.35 -5.52
CA VAL A 69 -13.26 8.29 -6.56
C VAL A 69 -11.88 8.81 -6.17
N ARG A 70 -10.91 8.69 -7.09
CA ARG A 70 -9.54 9.16 -6.90
C ARG A 70 -9.42 10.65 -7.21
N GLN A 71 -8.84 11.41 -6.30
CA GLN A 71 -8.48 12.82 -6.50
C GLN A 71 -6.99 13.03 -6.27
N GLN A 72 -6.33 13.65 -7.25
CA GLN A 72 -4.94 14.07 -7.14
C GLN A 72 -4.80 15.13 -6.04
N LEU A 73 -3.81 15.00 -5.17
CA LEU A 73 -3.59 15.96 -4.08
C LEU A 73 -2.29 16.73 -4.21
N GLN A 74 -1.20 16.05 -4.58
CA GLN A 74 0.11 16.67 -4.74
C GLN A 74 0.96 15.86 -5.70
N MET A 75 1.74 16.54 -6.54
CA MET A 75 2.82 15.92 -7.29
C MET A 75 3.91 16.96 -7.50
N ASP A 76 5.11 16.62 -7.07
CA ASP A 76 6.27 17.50 -7.27
C ASP A 76 6.64 17.53 -8.76
N ALA A 77 7.35 18.57 -9.19
CA ALA A 77 7.68 18.79 -10.60
C ALA A 77 8.51 17.65 -11.21
N ASP A 78 9.34 16.98 -10.39
CA ASP A 78 10.13 15.80 -10.76
C ASP A 78 9.39 14.46 -10.52
N GLY A 79 8.19 14.53 -9.96
CA GLY A 79 7.36 13.38 -9.59
C GLY A 79 7.98 12.50 -8.50
N LEU A 80 8.97 12.96 -7.74
CA LEU A 80 9.58 12.16 -6.67
C LEU A 80 8.64 12.02 -5.47
N PHE A 81 7.84 13.04 -5.19
CA PHE A 81 6.69 12.94 -4.29
C PHE A 81 5.38 12.98 -5.05
N TRP A 82 4.49 12.08 -4.69
CA TRP A 82 3.16 11.99 -5.27
C TRP A 82 2.15 11.54 -4.23
N ALA A 83 1.03 12.25 -4.12
CA ALA A 83 -0.07 11.88 -3.24
C ALA A 83 -1.43 12.05 -3.92
N TYR A 84 -2.35 11.15 -3.58
CA TYR A 84 -3.75 11.21 -3.98
C TYR A 84 -4.66 10.73 -2.85
N SER A 85 -5.94 11.09 -2.91
CA SER A 85 -6.98 10.51 -2.07
C SER A 85 -7.88 9.59 -2.87
N LEU A 86 -8.52 8.66 -2.18
CA LEU A 86 -9.72 7.98 -2.65
C LEU A 86 -10.84 8.20 -1.64
N LYS A 87 -12.06 8.43 -2.12
CA LYS A 87 -13.23 8.65 -1.28
C LYS A 87 -14.43 7.84 -1.76
N ASP A 88 -15.06 7.11 -0.85
CA ASP A 88 -16.36 6.46 -1.04
C ASP A 88 -17.25 6.78 0.17
N GLY A 89 -18.31 7.57 -0.03
CA GLY A 89 -19.14 8.08 1.05
C GLY A 89 -18.35 8.83 2.14
N GLY A 90 -18.38 8.29 3.36
CA GLY A 90 -17.66 8.83 4.52
C GLY A 90 -16.23 8.27 4.70
N ASP A 91 -15.86 7.22 3.97
CA ASP A 91 -14.54 6.60 4.01
C ASP A 91 -13.59 7.35 3.07
N VAL A 92 -12.41 7.69 3.58
CA VAL A 92 -11.41 8.45 2.82
C VAL A 92 -10.03 7.88 3.13
N CYS A 93 -9.29 7.54 2.09
CA CYS A 93 -7.90 7.11 2.18
C CYS A 93 -6.99 8.12 1.48
N VAL A 94 -5.84 8.42 2.08
CA VAL A 94 -4.77 9.18 1.45
C VAL A 94 -3.59 8.25 1.22
N VAL A 95 -3.09 8.25 -0.01
CA VAL A 95 -1.94 7.44 -0.43
C VAL A 95 -0.83 8.40 -0.85
N ALA A 96 0.37 8.20 -0.31
CA ALA A 96 1.53 9.00 -0.63
C ALA A 96 2.72 8.12 -0.98
N PHE A 97 3.43 8.50 -2.04
CA PHE A 97 4.63 7.87 -2.54
C PHE A 97 5.78 8.87 -2.39
N ASN A 98 6.88 8.38 -1.82
CA ASN A 98 8.15 9.09 -1.79
C ASN A 98 9.18 8.21 -2.52
N ARG A 99 9.64 8.67 -3.68
CA ARG A 99 10.65 8.01 -4.52
C ARG A 99 12.06 8.56 -4.30
N THR A 100 12.24 9.49 -3.35
CA THR A 100 13.57 9.95 -2.96
C THR A 100 14.27 8.91 -2.09
N ALA A 101 15.60 9.02 -1.98
CA ALA A 101 16.39 8.19 -1.06
C ALA A 101 16.20 8.60 0.41
N GLU A 102 15.67 9.79 0.65
CA GLU A 102 15.54 10.36 1.98
C GLU A 102 14.14 10.14 2.56
N ARG A 103 14.12 9.96 3.88
CA ARG A 103 12.87 9.96 4.63
C ARG A 103 12.29 11.37 4.67
N ALA A 104 11.04 11.51 4.25
CA ALA A 104 10.21 12.67 4.59
C ALA A 104 9.38 12.36 5.84
N ASP A 105 9.43 13.25 6.83
CA ASP A 105 8.61 13.14 8.06
C ASP A 105 7.29 13.91 7.96
N ALA A 106 7.20 14.87 7.04
CA ALA A 106 5.98 15.56 6.67
C ALA A 106 5.99 15.85 5.17
N VAL A 107 4.83 15.71 4.52
CA VAL A 107 4.62 16.14 3.13
C VAL A 107 3.43 17.08 3.13
N GLY A 108 3.63 18.30 2.63
CA GLY A 108 2.56 19.27 2.43
C GLY A 108 1.61 18.75 1.35
N VAL A 109 0.36 18.51 1.73
CA VAL A 109 -0.70 18.16 0.79
C VAL A 109 -1.52 19.43 0.58
N GLY A 110 -1.45 20.00 -0.63
CA GLY A 110 -1.93 21.37 -0.92
C GLY A 110 -3.42 21.60 -0.67
N GLU A 111 -4.21 20.54 -0.53
CA GLU A 111 -5.64 20.59 -0.24
C GLU A 111 -5.96 19.90 1.10
N ARG A 112 -6.82 20.52 1.92
CA ARG A 112 -7.30 19.90 3.17
C ARG A 112 -8.22 18.73 2.85
N VAL A 113 -7.74 17.51 3.00
CA VAL A 113 -8.61 16.33 2.88
C VAL A 113 -9.47 16.20 4.15
N GLY A 114 -10.74 16.58 4.05
CA GLY A 114 -11.77 16.29 5.05
C GLY A 114 -11.58 16.90 6.45
N GLY A 115 -10.71 17.92 6.60
CA GLY A 115 -10.54 18.69 7.84
C GLY A 115 -9.95 17.92 9.04
N ARG A 116 -9.47 16.68 8.85
CA ARG A 116 -9.08 15.73 9.90
C ARG A 116 -7.57 15.52 10.00
N ARG A 117 -7.10 15.00 11.15
CA ARG A 117 -5.71 14.55 11.36
C ARG A 117 -5.57 13.11 10.88
N TRP A 118 -4.60 12.87 10.00
CA TRP A 118 -4.38 11.57 9.37
C TRP A 118 -3.38 10.73 10.17
N GLY A 119 -3.75 9.50 10.52
CA GLY A 119 -2.82 8.48 11.02
C GLY A 119 -2.13 7.78 9.84
N GLY A 120 -0.80 7.66 9.87
CA GLY A 120 -0.05 7.02 8.80
C GLY A 120 -0.07 5.49 8.92
N VAL A 121 -0.50 4.78 7.88
CA VAL A 121 -0.29 3.34 7.74
C VAL A 121 0.95 3.13 6.90
N ARG A 122 2.05 2.73 7.54
CA ARG A 122 3.21 2.14 6.85
C ARG A 122 3.03 0.64 6.81
N GLY A 123 3.71 -0.02 5.89
CA GLY A 123 3.68 -1.48 5.67
C GLY A 123 4.03 -2.40 6.84
N GLY A 124 4.01 -1.92 8.09
CA GLY A 124 3.92 -2.70 9.32
C GLY A 124 2.80 -2.11 10.18
N ALA A 125 1.84 -2.95 10.54
CA ALA A 125 0.55 -2.61 11.15
C ALA A 125 0.64 -1.61 12.32
N ARG A 126 0.11 -0.39 12.12
CA ARG A 126 -0.48 0.42 13.20
C ARG A 126 -1.68 1.19 12.64
N TRP A 127 -2.84 0.94 13.25
CA TRP A 127 -4.10 1.62 12.99
C TRP A 127 -4.42 2.57 14.14
N GLY A 128 -5.05 3.71 13.84
CA GLY A 128 -5.57 4.63 14.85
C GLY A 128 -6.78 5.40 14.33
N ASP A 129 -7.97 5.05 14.83
CA ASP A 129 -9.15 5.92 14.84
C ASP A 129 -9.09 6.80 16.09
N GLU A 130 -9.67 8.01 16.04
CA GLU A 130 -9.77 8.99 17.13
C GLU A 130 -10.52 8.44 18.36
N ARG A 131 -11.10 7.24 18.28
CA ARG A 131 -11.73 6.50 19.39
C ARG A 131 -10.80 5.59 20.20
N GLY A 132 -9.49 5.61 19.99
CA GLY A 132 -8.53 4.87 20.83
C GLY A 132 -8.71 3.35 20.81
N GLY A 133 -9.44 2.80 19.85
CA GLY A 133 -9.60 1.37 19.65
C GLY A 133 -8.36 0.78 19.02
N ARG A 134 -7.48 0.18 19.84
CA ARG A 134 -6.42 -0.71 19.37
C ARG A 134 -7.04 -2.04 19.01
N GLY A 135 -7.04 -2.39 17.73
CA GLY A 135 -7.36 -3.75 17.27
C GLY A 135 -6.10 -4.38 16.69
N ASP A 136 -5.51 -5.32 17.42
CA ASP A 136 -4.60 -6.31 16.84
C ASP A 136 -5.48 -7.39 16.20
N PHE A 137 -5.31 -7.62 14.90
CA PHE A 137 -5.82 -8.85 14.30
C PHE A 137 -4.79 -9.95 14.60
N GLY A 138 -5.18 -10.84 15.51
CA GLY A 138 -4.42 -12.04 15.84
C GLY A 138 -4.16 -12.91 14.61
N ALA A 139 -3.04 -13.63 14.70
CA ALA A 139 -2.45 -14.54 13.72
C ALA A 139 -3.44 -15.52 13.07
#